data_AF-A0A521R542-F1
#
_entry.id   AF-A0A521R542-F1
#
_cell.length_a   1.000
_cell.length_b   1.000
_cell.length_c   1.000
_cell.angle_alpha   90.00
_cell.angle_beta   90.00
_cell.angle_gamma   90.00
#
_symmetry.space_group_name_H-M   'P 1'
#
loop_
_entity.id
_entity.type
_entity.pdbx_description
1 polymer ?
#
loop_
_entity_poly.entity_id
_entity_poly.type
_entity_poly.pdbx_seq_one_letter_code
_entity_poly.pdbx_strand_id
1 'polypeptide(L)' 'MNRDLENLAALLVANGKGILAADETVPTLTKRFDTLVISSTEQSRRDWRGD' A
#
# COMPACT_ATOMS: atom_id res chain seq x y z
N MET A 1 20.54 19.97 4.51
CA MET A 1 19.99 18.84 3.73
C MET A 1 20.11 17.55 4.56
N ASN A 2 19.50 17.55 5.76
CA ASN A 2 19.47 16.40 6.69
C ASN A 2 18.17 16.44 7.52
N ARG A 3 17.71 17.66 7.85
CA ARG A 3 16.45 17.90 8.55
C ARG A 3 15.20 17.43 7.81
N ASP A 4 15.20 17.39 6.47
CA ASP A 4 14.00 17.02 5.70
C ASP A 4 13.66 15.53 5.85
N LEU A 5 14.68 14.66 5.87
CA LEU A 5 14.50 13.23 6.13
C LEU A 5 14.05 12.97 7.57
N GLU A 6 14.68 13.64 8.54
CA GLU A 6 14.33 13.54 9.97
C GLU A 6 12.88 14.00 10.22
N ASN A 7 12.49 15.13 9.64
CA ASN A 7 11.12 15.66 9.74
C ASN A 7 10.11 14.71 9.08
N LEU A 8 10.42 14.19 7.89
CA LEU A 8 9.55 13.25 7.19
C LEU A 8 9.37 11.95 7.98
N ALA A 9 10.47 11.39 8.50
CA ALA A 9 10.43 10.20 9.35
C ALA A 9 9.54 10.41 10.58
N ALA A 10 9.68 11.56 11.25
CA ALA A 10 8.84 11.92 12.41
C ALA A 10 7.34 12.04 12.04
N LEU A 11 7.02 12.54 10.84
CA LEU A 11 5.64 12.63 10.34
C LEU A 11 5.04 11.25 10.05
N LEU A 12 5.83 10.31 9.50
CA LEU A 12 5.38 8.94 9.19
C LEU A 12 5.03 8.14 10.45
N VAL A 13 5.67 8.44 11.58
CA VAL A 13 5.50 7.73 12.87
C VAL A 13 4.77 8.53 13.94
N ALA A 14 4.12 9.64 13.56
CA ALA A 14 3.42 10.51 14.49
C ALA A 14 2.35 9.74 15.29
N ASN A 15 2.14 10.13 16.55
CA ASN A 15 1.18 9.47 17.43
C ASN A 15 -0.23 9.45 16.81
N GLY A 16 -0.88 8.29 16.84
CA GLY A 16 -2.20 8.08 16.22
C GLY A 16 -2.17 7.91 14.70
N LYS A 17 -0.99 7.86 14.05
CA LYS A 17 -0.84 7.52 12.63
C LYS A 17 -0.10 6.19 12.45
N GLY A 18 -0.17 5.65 11.24
CA GLY A 18 0.54 4.43 10.84
C GLY A 18 0.74 4.37 9.33
N ILE A 19 1.49 3.36 8.89
CA ILE A 19 1.80 3.12 7.47
C ILE A 19 0.94 1.95 6.98
N LEU A 20 0.20 2.16 5.89
CA LEU A 20 -0.45 1.10 5.15
C LEU A 20 0.52 0.58 4.08
N ALA A 21 0.94 -0.68 4.21
CA ALA A 21 1.71 -1.37 3.18
C ALA A 21 0.79 -1.89 2.07
N ALA A 22 0.61 -1.11 1.01
CA ALA A 22 -0.18 -1.45 -0.19
C ALA A 22 0.71 -1.76 -1.42
N ASP A 23 1.97 -2.15 -1.18
CA ASP A 23 3.05 -2.40 -2.15
C ASP A 23 3.08 -3.85 -2.67
N GLU A 24 1.99 -4.59 -2.52
CA GLU A 24 1.88 -5.97 -3.00
C GLU A 24 2.14 -6.04 -4.51
N THR A 25 3.14 -6.84 -4.88
CA THR A 25 3.44 -7.15 -6.29
C THR A 25 2.25 -7.83 -6.97
N VAL A 26 2.20 -7.82 -8.31
CA VAL A 26 1.12 -8.48 -9.06
C VAL A 26 0.94 -9.95 -8.65
N PRO A 27 1.99 -10.78 -8.52
CA PRO A 27 1.84 -12.16 -8.04
C PRO A 27 1.30 -12.26 -6.61
N THR A 28 1.73 -11.39 -5.69
CA THR A 28 1.27 -11.39 -4.29
C THR A 28 -0.19 -10.99 -4.18
N LEU A 29 -0.59 -9.91 -4.85
CA LEU A 29 -1.96 -9.41 -4.85
C LEU A 29 -2.92 -10.39 -5.54
N THR A 30 -2.45 -11.08 -6.60
CA THR A 30 -3.25 -12.12 -7.26
C THR A 30 -3.58 -13.26 -6.31
N LYS A 31 -2.62 -13.74 -5.50
CA LYS A 31 -2.90 -14.77 -4.48
C LYS A 31 -3.95 -14.32 -3.47
N ARG A 32 -3.96 -13.04 -3.10
CA ARG A 32 -4.99 -12.46 -2.23
C ARG A 32 -6.35 -12.37 -2.94
N PHE A 33 -6.37 -12.05 -4.23
CA PHE A 33 -7.60 -12.02 -5.01
C PHE A 33 -8.19 -13.41 -5.25
N ASP A 34 -7.35 -14.42 -5.45
CA ASP A 34 -7.78 -15.81 -5.64
C ASP A 34 -8.57 -16.33 -4.42
N THR A 35 -8.15 -15.98 -3.19
CA THR A 35 -8.89 -16.35 -1.97
C THR A 35 -10.23 -15.63 -1.83
N LEU A 36 -10.38 -14.49 -2.52
CA LEU A 36 -11.59 -13.67 -2.54
C LEU A 36 -12.45 -13.91 -3.80
N VAL A 37 -12.01 -14.80 -4.70
CA VAL A 37 -12.65 -15.07 -5.99
C VAL A 37 -12.78 -13.79 -6.85
N ILE A 38 -11.77 -12.92 -6.78
CA ILE A 38 -11.67 -11.68 -7.57
C ILE A 38 -10.75 -11.94 -8.78
N SER A 39 -11.14 -11.48 -9.96
CA SER A 39 -10.27 -11.57 -11.15
C SER A 39 -9.16 -10.51 -11.10
N SER A 40 -7.88 -10.94 -11.15
CA SER A 40 -6.71 -10.06 -11.13
C SER A 40 -6.47 -9.36 -12.48
N THR A 41 -7.23 -8.31 -12.71
CA THR A 41 -7.07 -7.37 -13.83
C THR A 41 -6.40 -6.07 -13.39
N GLU A 42 -5.86 -5.29 -14.32
CA GLU A 42 -5.29 -3.98 -14.00
C GLU A 42 -6.31 -3.07 -13.30
N GLN A 43 -7.56 -3.05 -13.79
CA GLN A 43 -8.65 -2.28 -13.19
C GLN A 43 -8.93 -2.73 -11.75
N SER A 44 -9.11 -4.04 -11.51
CA SER A 44 -9.38 -4.53 -10.14
C SER A 44 -8.25 -4.24 -9.15
N ARG A 45 -6.98 -4.22 -9.59
CA ARG A 45 -5.83 -3.88 -8.75
C ARG A 45 -5.73 -2.39 -8.48
N ARG A 46 -6.22 -1.55 -9.40
CA ARG A 46 -6.36 -0.10 -9.23
C ARG A 46 -7.46 0.20 -8.20
N ASP A 47 -8.65 -0.34 -8.43
CA ASP A 47 -9.81 -0.18 -7.54
C ASP A 47 -9.48 -0.64 -6.12
N TRP A 48 -8.75 -1.76 -5.97
CA TRP A 48 -8.30 -2.28 -4.67
C TRP A 48 -7.37 -1.33 -3.92
N ARG A 49 -6.53 -0.54 -4.62
CA ARG A 49 -5.65 0.46 -4.00
C ARG A 49 -6.35 1.77 -3.68
N GLY A 50 -7.59 1.96 -4.14
CA GLY A 50 -8.41 3.13 -3.86
C GLY A 50 -8.30 4.27 -4.87
N ASP A 51 -7.79 3.97 -6.08
CA ASP A 51 -7.76 4.88 -7.23
C ASP A 51 -9.12 4.98 -7.94
#